data_AF-A0A8T0QW46-F1
#
_entry.id   AF-A0A8T0QW46-F1
#
_cell.length_a   1.000
_cell.length_b   1.000
_cell.length_c   1.000
_cell.angle_alpha   90.00
_cell.angle_beta   90.00
_cell.angle_gamma   90.00
#
_symmetry.space_group_name_H-M   'P 1'
#
loop_
_entity.id
_entity.type
_entity.pdbx_description
1 polymer ?
#
loop_
_entity_poly.entity_id
_entity_poly.type
_entity_poly.pdbx_seq_one_letter_code
_entity_poly.pdbx_strand_id
1 'polypeptide(L)'
;MITEEALPTYQSVPNRFEGVRDLTGADGTAWARWIRGWSAEENRHGDVLSRYLFLSGRVDMRQVDRTVHRLIAAGMAMNAARSPYHGFIYVAFQERATAVSHGNTARHVGAHGDDALARVCGAIMADEKRHEAAYTRIVGKLFEADPDAAVRALGYMMRRRITMPAALMTDGRDGDLYAHYAAAAQQTGVYTTSDYRAILEHMIRQWGVEELAAGLSGEGRRARDYVCGLPQKIRRMEEKAHDRAAQARKKPTPIPFSWIFDRPVSVLLP
;
A
#
# COMPACT_ATOMS: atom_id res chain seq x y z
N MET A 1 -3.84 -10.81 -0.06
CA MET A 1 -4.95 -11.58 0.53
C MET A 1 -5.28 -11.10 1.93
N ILE A 2 -4.44 -11.32 2.96
CA ILE A 2 -4.76 -10.88 4.35
C ILE A 2 -5.08 -9.38 4.41
N THR A 3 -4.30 -8.56 3.69
CA THR A 3 -4.57 -7.13 3.51
C THR A 3 -5.96 -6.92 2.91
N GLU A 4 -6.28 -7.51 1.74
CA GLU A 4 -7.61 -7.35 1.10
C GLU A 4 -8.78 -7.72 2.02
N GLU A 5 -8.64 -8.78 2.81
CA GLU A 5 -9.69 -9.24 3.73
C GLU A 5 -9.94 -8.27 4.89
N ALA A 6 -9.01 -7.34 5.16
CA ALA A 6 -9.21 -6.28 6.13
C ALA A 6 -10.00 -5.06 5.59
N LEU A 7 -10.69 -5.22 4.45
CA LEU A 7 -11.56 -4.23 3.81
C LEU A 7 -12.52 -3.47 4.76
N PRO A 8 -13.14 -4.07 5.80
CA PRO A 8 -13.96 -3.30 6.74
C PRO A 8 -13.20 -2.13 7.39
N THR A 9 -11.90 -2.31 7.64
CA THR A 9 -11.02 -1.24 8.13
C THR A 9 -10.88 -0.15 7.08
N TYR A 10 -10.70 -0.52 5.82
CA TYR A 10 -10.40 0.43 4.74
C TYR A 10 -11.63 1.24 4.34
N GLN A 11 -12.81 0.63 4.29
CA GLN A 11 -14.07 1.35 4.09
C GLN A 11 -14.33 2.38 5.21
N SER A 12 -13.88 2.11 6.44
CA SER A 12 -14.01 3.06 7.55
C SER A 12 -13.12 4.30 7.40
N VAL A 13 -12.03 4.22 6.63
CA VAL A 13 -11.03 5.29 6.53
C VAL A 13 -11.60 6.56 5.87
N PRO A 14 -12.19 6.52 4.65
CA PRO A 14 -12.83 7.68 4.04
C PRO A 14 -13.93 8.31 4.91
N ASN A 15 -14.63 7.48 5.69
CA ASN A 15 -15.69 7.93 6.61
C ASN A 15 -15.19 8.76 7.79
N ARG A 16 -13.86 8.87 7.98
CA ARG A 16 -13.24 9.77 8.96
C ARG A 16 -13.04 11.19 8.43
N PHE A 17 -13.18 11.42 7.13
CA PHE A 17 -12.91 12.72 6.52
C PHE A 17 -14.20 13.53 6.38
N GLU A 18 -14.19 14.71 6.98
CA GLU A 18 -15.27 15.67 6.83
C GLU A 18 -15.45 16.05 5.35
N GLY A 19 -16.70 16.15 4.90
CA GLY A 19 -17.04 16.43 3.49
C GLY A 19 -17.06 15.23 2.55
N VAL A 20 -16.51 14.07 2.95
CA VAL A 20 -16.43 12.85 2.11
C VAL A 20 -17.21 11.68 2.72
N ARG A 21 -17.35 11.63 4.04
CA ARG A 21 -17.96 10.51 4.77
C ARG A 21 -19.40 10.17 4.33
N ASP A 22 -19.69 8.88 4.28
CA ASP A 22 -21.06 8.36 4.22
C ASP A 22 -21.68 8.42 5.61
N LEU A 23 -22.69 9.28 5.79
CA LEU A 23 -23.34 9.50 7.08
C LEU A 23 -24.40 8.46 7.44
N THR A 24 -24.97 7.80 6.43
CA THR A 24 -26.17 6.96 6.63
C THR A 24 -25.94 5.51 6.22
N GLY A 25 -24.80 5.20 5.58
CA GLY A 25 -24.54 3.92 4.93
C GLY A 25 -25.21 3.80 3.55
N ALA A 26 -26.01 4.79 3.17
CA ALA A 26 -26.71 4.84 1.89
C ALA A 26 -26.81 6.28 1.36
N ASP A 27 -25.93 7.19 1.81
CA ASP A 27 -25.99 8.59 1.43
C ASP A 27 -25.90 8.74 -0.10
N GLY A 28 -26.69 9.67 -0.64
CA GLY A 28 -26.81 9.99 -2.06
C GLY A 28 -25.71 10.90 -2.60
N THR A 29 -24.75 11.34 -1.78
CA THR A 29 -23.58 12.09 -2.25
C THR A 29 -22.72 11.25 -3.20
N ALA A 30 -22.00 11.93 -4.11
CA ALA A 30 -21.07 11.26 -5.03
C ALA A 30 -19.95 10.53 -4.26
N TRP A 31 -19.48 11.11 -3.16
CA TRP A 31 -18.46 10.50 -2.28
C TRP A 31 -18.94 9.20 -1.65
N ALA A 32 -20.13 9.20 -1.06
CA ALA A 32 -20.68 8.00 -0.44
C ALA A 32 -20.94 6.89 -1.48
N ARG A 33 -21.45 7.24 -2.67
CA ARG A 33 -21.56 6.28 -3.78
C ARG A 33 -20.21 5.71 -4.21
N TRP A 34 -19.17 6.55 -4.32
CA TRP A 34 -17.82 6.10 -4.65
C TRP A 34 -17.29 5.13 -3.60
N ILE A 35 -17.37 5.49 -2.30
CA ILE A 35 -16.89 4.63 -1.20
C ILE A 35 -17.55 3.25 -1.27
N ARG A 36 -18.89 3.19 -1.40
CA ARG A 36 -19.60 1.91 -1.49
C ARG A 36 -19.29 1.14 -2.76
N GLY A 37 -19.17 1.83 -3.91
CA GLY A 37 -18.82 1.22 -5.19
C GLY A 37 -17.41 0.64 -5.19
N TRP A 38 -16.42 1.42 -4.73
CA TRP A 38 -15.05 0.99 -4.52
C TRP A 38 -15.00 -0.22 -3.59
N SER A 39 -15.64 -0.17 -2.42
CA SER A 39 -15.66 -1.32 -1.48
C SER A 39 -16.29 -2.57 -2.10
N ALA A 40 -17.33 -2.43 -2.93
CA ALA A 40 -17.91 -3.57 -3.63
C ALA A 40 -16.94 -4.16 -4.68
N GLU A 41 -16.14 -3.32 -5.33
CA GLU A 41 -15.09 -3.78 -6.24
C GLU A 41 -13.98 -4.51 -5.47
N GLU A 42 -13.47 -3.92 -4.38
CA GLU A 42 -12.41 -4.44 -3.51
C GLU A 42 -12.76 -5.77 -2.84
N ASN A 43 -14.01 -5.95 -2.42
CA ASN A 43 -14.44 -7.17 -1.74
C ASN A 43 -14.12 -8.43 -2.56
N ARG A 44 -14.20 -8.32 -3.90
CA ARG A 44 -13.91 -9.43 -4.81
C ARG A 44 -12.44 -9.87 -4.77
N HIS A 45 -11.51 -9.00 -4.39
CA HIS A 45 -10.08 -9.30 -4.35
C HIS A 45 -9.74 -10.28 -3.22
N GLY A 46 -10.21 -10.00 -2.00
CA GLY A 46 -10.10 -10.93 -0.87
C GLY A 46 -10.77 -12.27 -1.18
N ASP A 47 -12.03 -12.19 -1.64
CA ASP A 47 -12.87 -13.32 -2.04
C ASP A 47 -12.20 -14.30 -3.00
N VAL A 48 -11.57 -13.81 -4.08
CA VAL A 48 -10.94 -14.68 -5.09
C VAL A 48 -9.62 -15.25 -4.59
N LEU A 49 -8.80 -14.45 -3.90
CA LEU A 49 -7.52 -14.90 -3.36
C LEU A 49 -7.70 -15.91 -2.23
N SER A 50 -8.68 -15.70 -1.37
CA SER A 50 -9.00 -16.61 -0.26
C SER A 50 -9.46 -17.97 -0.77
N ARG A 51 -10.40 -18.00 -1.74
CA ARG A 51 -10.83 -19.25 -2.37
C ARG A 51 -9.70 -19.96 -3.11
N TYR A 52 -8.86 -19.21 -3.83
CA TYR A 52 -7.68 -19.79 -4.49
C TYR A 52 -6.72 -20.42 -3.47
N LEU A 53 -6.37 -19.70 -2.39
CA LEU A 53 -5.45 -20.20 -1.37
C LEU A 53 -6.02 -21.43 -0.65
N PHE A 54 -7.31 -21.41 -0.32
CA PHE A 54 -8.01 -22.56 0.26
C PHE A 54 -7.92 -23.80 -0.63
N LEU A 55 -8.26 -23.66 -1.91
CA LEU A 55 -8.24 -24.77 -2.87
C LEU A 55 -6.82 -25.25 -3.21
N SER A 56 -5.82 -24.38 -3.08
CA SER A 56 -4.42 -24.75 -3.35
C SER A 56 -3.89 -25.85 -2.41
N GLY A 57 -4.43 -25.95 -1.20
CA GLY A 57 -3.91 -26.83 -0.14
C GLY A 57 -2.48 -26.50 0.31
N ARG A 58 -1.92 -25.34 -0.09
CA ARG A 58 -0.52 -24.98 0.20
C ARG A 58 -0.33 -24.22 1.51
N VAL A 59 -1.39 -23.65 2.06
CA VAL A 59 -1.37 -22.77 3.24
C VAL A 59 -2.27 -23.29 4.37
N ASP A 60 -1.93 -22.95 5.61
CA ASP A 60 -2.78 -23.19 6.78
C ASP A 60 -3.83 -22.08 6.86
N MET A 61 -4.99 -22.33 6.24
CA MET A 61 -6.09 -21.36 6.21
C MET A 61 -6.59 -20.98 7.61
N ARG A 62 -6.53 -21.89 8.60
CA ARG A 62 -6.90 -21.55 9.97
C ARG A 62 -5.99 -20.46 10.54
N GLN A 63 -4.69 -20.53 10.27
CA GLN A 63 -3.75 -19.50 10.70
C GLN A 63 -3.93 -18.20 9.92
N VAL A 64 -4.19 -18.27 8.61
CA VAL A 64 -4.48 -17.09 7.78
C VAL A 64 -5.73 -16.36 8.27
N ASP A 65 -6.85 -17.07 8.47
CA ASP A 65 -8.12 -16.49 8.94
C ASP A 65 -7.97 -15.86 10.32
N ARG A 66 -7.22 -16.50 11.22
CA ARG A 66 -6.90 -15.92 12.53
C ARG A 66 -6.07 -14.65 12.42
N THR A 67 -5.17 -14.55 11.44
CA THR A 67 -4.42 -13.32 11.19
C THR A 67 -5.34 -12.23 10.65
N VAL A 68 -6.25 -12.55 9.72
CA VAL A 68 -7.27 -11.61 9.20
C VAL A 68 -8.12 -11.05 10.33
N HIS A 69 -8.70 -11.91 11.17
CA HIS A 69 -9.54 -11.48 12.29
C HIS A 69 -8.81 -10.55 13.25
N ARG A 70 -7.54 -10.86 13.55
CA ARG A 70 -6.71 -9.99 14.40
C ARG A 70 -6.37 -8.67 13.74
N LEU A 71 -6.09 -8.66 12.44
CA LEU A 71 -5.82 -7.44 11.70
C LEU A 71 -7.05 -6.52 11.66
N ILE A 72 -8.23 -7.06 11.37
CA ILE A 72 -9.49 -6.31 11.42
C ILE A 72 -9.72 -5.72 12.82
N ALA A 73 -9.52 -6.53 13.88
CA ALA A 73 -9.69 -6.08 15.26
C ALA A 73 -8.65 -5.02 15.67
N ALA A 74 -7.42 -5.12 15.20
CA ALA A 74 -6.36 -4.13 15.43
C ALA A 74 -6.59 -2.84 14.62
N GLY A 75 -7.30 -2.94 13.50
CA GLY A 75 -7.48 -1.87 12.54
C GLY A 75 -6.15 -1.47 11.89
N MET A 76 -5.98 -0.18 11.67
CA MET A 76 -4.82 0.37 10.96
C MET A 76 -4.32 1.66 11.60
N ALA A 77 -3.00 1.76 11.78
CA ALA A 77 -2.32 2.99 12.15
C ALA A 77 -2.07 3.89 10.92
N MET A 78 -3.12 4.57 10.44
CA MET A 78 -2.97 5.58 9.39
C MET A 78 -2.45 6.89 9.99
N ASN A 79 -1.18 7.20 9.71
CA ASN A 79 -0.51 8.44 10.11
C ASN A 79 -0.95 9.67 9.29
N ALA A 80 -2.23 9.76 8.94
CA ALA A 80 -2.83 10.88 8.24
C ALA A 80 -3.67 11.73 9.20
N ALA A 81 -3.60 13.05 9.04
CA ALA A 81 -4.58 13.95 9.66
C ALA A 81 -6.00 13.58 9.19
N ARG A 82 -7.03 13.95 9.96
CA ARG A 82 -8.45 13.79 9.57
C ARG A 82 -8.80 14.81 8.48
N SER A 83 -8.21 14.65 7.31
CA SER A 83 -8.25 15.60 6.20
C SER A 83 -8.30 14.82 4.88
N PRO A 84 -9.26 15.16 3.98
CA PRO A 84 -9.34 14.55 2.65
C PRO A 84 -8.03 14.64 1.85
N TYR A 85 -7.27 15.73 1.98
CA TYR A 85 -5.98 15.90 1.30
C TYR A 85 -5.00 14.77 1.65
N HIS A 86 -4.81 14.55 2.95
CA HIS A 86 -3.89 13.53 3.44
C HIS A 86 -4.41 12.12 3.12
N GLY A 87 -5.72 11.92 3.27
CA GLY A 87 -6.39 10.66 2.97
C GLY A 87 -6.26 10.25 1.51
N PHE A 88 -6.61 11.13 0.56
CA PHE A 88 -6.55 10.79 -0.86
C PHE A 88 -5.13 10.65 -1.39
N ILE A 89 -4.16 11.40 -0.85
CA ILE A 89 -2.73 11.15 -1.14
C ILE A 89 -2.31 9.77 -0.65
N TYR A 90 -2.71 9.39 0.57
CA TYR A 90 -2.43 8.07 1.12
C TYR A 90 -3.02 6.96 0.22
N VAL A 91 -4.30 7.07 -0.12
CA VAL A 91 -4.99 6.05 -0.91
C VAL A 91 -4.43 5.97 -2.33
N ALA A 92 -4.19 7.08 -3.02
CA ALA A 92 -3.56 7.07 -4.34
C ALA A 92 -2.20 6.36 -4.35
N PHE A 93 -1.40 6.54 -3.28
CA PHE A 93 -0.13 5.84 -3.14
C PHE A 93 -0.33 4.33 -2.91
N GLN A 94 -1.27 3.95 -2.05
CA GLN A 94 -1.56 2.54 -1.75
C GLN A 94 -2.07 1.78 -2.96
N GLU A 95 -3.02 2.33 -3.70
CA GLU A 95 -3.60 1.74 -4.92
C GLU A 95 -2.51 1.47 -5.98
N ARG A 96 -1.53 2.37 -6.09
CA ARG A 96 -0.38 2.11 -6.96
C ARG A 96 0.52 1.01 -6.39
N ALA A 97 0.72 0.96 -5.08
CA ALA A 97 1.55 -0.06 -4.43
C ALA A 97 0.94 -1.46 -4.55
N THR A 98 -0.37 -1.61 -4.39
CA THR A 98 -1.12 -2.85 -4.60
C THR A 98 -1.12 -3.25 -6.07
N ALA A 99 -1.32 -2.31 -7.01
CA ALA A 99 -1.19 -2.58 -8.44
C ALA A 99 0.20 -3.14 -8.80
N VAL A 100 1.28 -2.54 -8.27
CA VAL A 100 2.65 -3.04 -8.48
C VAL A 100 2.82 -4.43 -7.88
N SER A 101 2.38 -4.62 -6.63
CA SER A 101 2.51 -5.90 -5.92
C SER A 101 1.78 -7.03 -6.66
N HIS A 102 0.50 -6.84 -7.01
CA HIS A 102 -0.29 -7.81 -7.76
C HIS A 102 0.27 -8.06 -9.15
N GLY A 103 0.73 -7.02 -9.86
CA GLY A 103 1.35 -7.15 -11.17
C GLY A 103 2.66 -7.95 -11.14
N ASN A 104 3.49 -7.75 -10.12
CA ASN A 104 4.71 -8.52 -9.92
C ASN A 104 4.39 -9.97 -9.54
N THR A 105 3.46 -10.20 -8.61
CA THR A 105 3.00 -11.56 -8.27
C THR A 105 2.46 -12.29 -9.49
N ALA A 106 1.64 -11.63 -10.34
CA ALA A 106 1.13 -12.22 -11.58
C ALA A 106 2.25 -12.70 -12.50
N ARG A 107 3.31 -11.90 -12.65
CA ARG A 107 4.49 -12.27 -13.46
C ARG A 107 5.24 -13.45 -12.86
N HIS A 108 5.46 -13.46 -11.53
CA HIS A 108 6.16 -14.55 -10.86
C HIS A 108 5.42 -15.88 -11.00
N VAL A 109 4.14 -15.91 -10.68
CA VAL A 109 3.36 -17.16 -10.68
C VAL A 109 3.16 -17.68 -12.11
N GLY A 110 3.00 -16.80 -13.09
CA GLY A 110 2.98 -17.17 -14.51
C GLY A 110 4.31 -17.76 -14.98
N ALA A 111 5.45 -17.20 -14.56
CA ALA A 111 6.77 -17.77 -14.83
C ALA A 111 6.98 -19.15 -14.18
N HIS A 112 6.22 -19.46 -13.13
CA HIS A 112 6.19 -20.78 -12.48
C HIS A 112 5.08 -21.70 -13.00
N GLY A 113 4.40 -21.32 -14.09
CA GLY A 113 3.39 -22.15 -14.77
C GLY A 113 1.99 -22.10 -14.17
N ASP A 114 1.70 -21.16 -13.27
CA ASP A 114 0.34 -20.96 -12.74
C ASP A 114 -0.38 -19.81 -13.45
N ASP A 115 -0.88 -20.11 -14.65
CA ASP A 115 -1.64 -19.17 -15.48
C ASP A 115 -2.95 -18.73 -14.82
N ALA A 116 -3.54 -19.56 -13.96
CA ALA A 116 -4.79 -19.26 -13.30
C ALA A 116 -4.58 -18.15 -12.25
N LEU A 117 -3.60 -18.30 -11.37
CA LEU A 117 -3.25 -17.28 -10.39
C LEU A 117 -2.70 -16.02 -11.07
N ALA A 118 -1.95 -16.17 -12.16
CA ALA A 118 -1.45 -15.03 -12.94
C ALA A 118 -2.61 -14.16 -13.45
N ARG A 119 -3.67 -14.77 -13.99
CA ARG A 119 -4.89 -14.06 -14.41
C ARG A 119 -5.62 -13.41 -13.24
N VAL A 120 -5.73 -14.10 -12.10
CA VAL A 120 -6.36 -13.53 -10.89
C VAL A 120 -5.62 -12.27 -10.43
N CYS A 121 -4.30 -12.36 -10.22
CA CYS A 121 -3.49 -11.21 -9.82
C CYS A 121 -3.50 -10.09 -10.87
N GLY A 122 -3.50 -10.45 -12.16
CA GLY A 122 -3.59 -9.46 -13.25
C GLY A 122 -4.93 -8.72 -13.29
N ALA A 123 -6.04 -9.42 -12.99
CA ALA A 123 -7.36 -8.81 -12.90
C ALA A 123 -7.47 -7.87 -11.70
N ILE A 124 -6.94 -8.27 -10.54
CA ILE A 124 -6.89 -7.40 -9.36
C ILE A 124 -6.07 -6.15 -9.67
N MET A 125 -4.83 -6.29 -10.19
CA MET A 125 -4.00 -5.16 -10.63
C MET A 125 -4.76 -4.18 -11.57
N ALA A 126 -5.62 -4.68 -12.45
CA ALA A 126 -6.38 -3.83 -13.37
C ALA A 126 -7.44 -2.98 -12.64
N ASP A 127 -8.04 -3.50 -11.56
CA ASP A 127 -8.95 -2.76 -10.68
C ASP A 127 -8.18 -1.66 -9.94
N GLU A 128 -7.07 -2.02 -9.29
CA GLU A 128 -6.19 -1.12 -8.54
C GLU A 128 -5.73 0.07 -9.41
N LYS A 129 -5.39 -0.16 -10.69
CA LYS A 129 -5.03 0.92 -11.62
C LYS A 129 -6.19 1.88 -11.92
N ARG A 130 -7.42 1.38 -11.98
CA ARG A 130 -8.60 2.25 -12.18
C ARG A 130 -8.87 3.07 -10.93
N HIS A 131 -8.70 2.48 -9.74
CA HIS A 131 -8.84 3.18 -8.47
C HIS A 131 -7.73 4.23 -8.30
N GLU A 132 -6.46 3.87 -8.55
CA GLU A 132 -5.32 4.80 -8.60
C GLU A 132 -5.64 5.99 -9.50
N ALA A 133 -6.16 5.76 -10.71
CA ALA A 133 -6.50 6.83 -11.64
C ALA A 133 -7.59 7.77 -11.08
N ALA A 134 -8.60 7.23 -10.39
CA ALA A 134 -9.63 8.04 -9.76
C ALA A 134 -9.06 8.91 -8.62
N TYR A 135 -8.29 8.33 -7.71
CA TYR A 135 -7.71 9.07 -6.59
C TYR A 135 -6.64 10.07 -7.03
N THR A 136 -5.85 9.73 -8.04
CA THR A 136 -4.86 10.66 -8.64
C THR A 136 -5.55 11.88 -9.25
N ARG A 137 -6.71 11.71 -9.90
CA ARG A 137 -7.52 12.82 -10.43
C ARG A 137 -8.10 13.68 -9.30
N ILE A 138 -8.58 13.07 -8.22
CA ILE A 138 -9.08 13.80 -7.04
C ILE A 138 -7.97 14.68 -6.48
N VAL A 139 -6.78 14.12 -6.22
CA VAL A 139 -5.64 14.90 -5.71
C VAL A 139 -5.18 15.96 -6.70
N GLY A 140 -5.21 15.68 -8.01
CA GLY A 140 -4.95 16.69 -9.04
C GLY A 140 -5.88 17.91 -8.93
N LYS A 141 -7.18 17.68 -8.69
CA LYS A 141 -8.13 18.78 -8.42
C LYS A 141 -7.86 19.53 -7.13
N LEU A 142 -7.33 18.85 -6.10
CA LEU A 142 -6.88 19.53 -4.88
C LEU A 142 -5.68 20.44 -5.13
N PHE A 143 -4.74 20.03 -5.99
CA PHE A 143 -3.61 20.88 -6.41
C PHE A 143 -4.05 22.08 -7.26
N GLU A 144 -5.06 21.91 -8.13
CA GLU A 144 -5.65 23.03 -8.89
C GLU A 144 -6.34 24.04 -7.96
N ALA A 145 -7.07 23.56 -6.95
CA ALA A 145 -7.86 24.40 -6.05
C ALA A 145 -7.03 25.09 -4.96
N ASP A 146 -6.11 24.37 -4.33
CA ASP A 146 -5.23 24.87 -3.27
C ASP A 146 -3.86 24.19 -3.32
N PRO A 147 -2.94 24.68 -4.18
CA PRO A 147 -1.63 24.06 -4.36
C PRO A 147 -0.76 24.11 -3.10
N ASP A 148 -0.91 25.13 -2.23
CA ASP A 148 -0.15 25.22 -0.98
C ASP A 148 -0.57 24.14 0.01
N ALA A 149 -1.87 24.00 0.27
CA ALA A 149 -2.37 22.96 1.17
C ALA A 149 -2.06 21.56 0.63
N ALA A 150 -2.22 21.34 -0.68
CA ALA A 150 -1.95 20.04 -1.31
C ALA A 150 -0.48 19.64 -1.18
N VAL A 151 0.47 20.53 -1.52
CA VAL A 151 1.90 20.20 -1.42
C VAL A 151 2.35 20.02 0.03
N ARG A 152 1.78 20.77 0.98
CA ARG A 152 2.05 20.61 2.42
C ARG A 152 1.54 19.26 2.94
N ALA A 153 0.34 18.84 2.52
CA ALA A 153 -0.20 17.52 2.84
C ALA A 153 0.67 16.39 2.27
N LEU A 154 1.11 16.51 1.02
CA LEU A 154 2.04 15.55 0.41
C LEU A 154 3.36 15.46 1.18
N GLY A 155 3.95 16.61 1.50
CA GLY A 155 5.16 16.69 2.32
C GLY A 155 4.98 16.08 3.72
N TYR A 156 3.82 16.30 4.35
CA TYR A 156 3.47 15.68 5.64
C TYR A 156 3.45 14.16 5.54
N MET A 157 2.74 13.61 4.55
CA MET A 157 2.62 12.16 4.36
C MET A 157 3.98 11.53 4.09
N MET A 158 4.81 12.16 3.26
CA MET A 158 6.14 11.67 2.93
C MET A 158 7.12 11.70 4.11
N ARG A 159 7.06 12.72 4.98
CA ARG A 159 7.90 12.78 6.20
C ARG A 159 7.63 11.64 7.16
N ARG A 160 6.37 11.21 7.26
CA ARG A 160 5.94 10.12 8.16
C ARG A 160 6.09 8.74 7.53
N ARG A 161 6.44 8.68 6.25
CA ARG A 161 6.39 7.50 5.38
C ARG A 161 4.96 6.99 5.23
N ILE A 162 4.65 6.48 4.04
CA ILE A 162 3.36 5.83 3.82
C ILE A 162 3.39 4.48 4.54
N THR A 163 2.68 4.39 5.67
CA THR A 163 2.55 3.15 6.45
C THR A 163 1.64 2.17 5.71
N MET A 164 2.08 0.92 5.54
CA MET A 164 1.23 -0.11 4.92
C MET A 164 0.01 -0.41 5.80
N PRO A 165 -1.16 -0.66 5.20
CA PRO A 165 -2.40 -0.84 5.95
C PRO A 165 -2.37 -2.07 6.87
N ALA A 166 -1.66 -3.12 6.46
CA ALA A 166 -1.47 -4.34 7.24
C ALA A 166 -0.27 -4.30 8.22
N ALA A 167 0.27 -3.12 8.55
CA ALA A 167 1.46 -3.00 9.42
C ALA A 167 1.26 -3.57 10.85
N LEU A 168 0.02 -3.70 11.31
CA LEU A 168 -0.33 -4.28 12.62
C LEU A 168 -0.66 -5.78 12.55
N MET A 169 -0.34 -6.43 11.43
CA MET A 169 -0.62 -7.85 11.23
C MET A 169 0.11 -8.73 12.25
N THR A 170 -0.63 -9.68 12.85
CA THR A 170 -0.09 -10.67 13.79
C THR A 170 -0.84 -12.00 13.67
N ASP A 171 -0.11 -13.11 13.80
CA ASP A 171 -0.66 -14.46 13.90
C ASP A 171 -0.79 -14.94 15.37
N GLY A 172 -0.42 -14.06 16.33
CA GLY A 172 -0.38 -14.32 17.76
C GLY A 172 0.79 -15.18 18.22
N ARG A 173 1.80 -15.41 17.38
CA ARG A 173 3.02 -16.16 17.70
C ARG A 173 4.27 -15.34 17.37
N ASP A 174 4.30 -14.74 16.19
CA ASP A 174 5.39 -13.90 15.72
C ASP A 174 5.15 -12.43 16.08
N GLY A 175 6.05 -11.87 16.88
CA GLY A 175 6.02 -10.47 17.32
C GLY A 175 6.32 -9.47 16.21
N ASP A 176 7.00 -9.90 15.15
CA ASP A 176 7.49 -9.07 14.05
C ASP A 176 6.98 -9.56 12.68
N LEU A 177 5.83 -10.24 12.66
CA LEU A 177 5.27 -10.91 11.48
C LEU A 177 5.22 -10.02 10.23
N TYR A 178 4.80 -8.76 10.38
CA TYR A 178 4.78 -7.81 9.27
C TYR A 178 6.18 -7.54 8.71
N ALA A 179 7.20 -7.38 9.57
CA ALA A 179 8.58 -7.14 9.15
C ALA A 179 9.16 -8.36 8.42
N HIS A 180 8.90 -9.57 8.93
CA HIS A 180 9.30 -10.81 8.26
C HIS A 180 8.61 -10.99 6.90
N TYR A 181 7.31 -10.72 6.81
CA TYR A 181 6.57 -10.71 5.54
C TYR A 181 7.14 -9.68 4.56
N ALA A 182 7.39 -8.44 5.02
CA ALA A 182 7.93 -7.38 4.18
C ALA A 182 9.33 -7.73 3.67
N ALA A 183 10.18 -8.37 4.49
CA ALA A 183 11.49 -8.86 4.07
C ALA A 183 11.37 -9.95 2.98
N ALA A 184 10.42 -10.88 3.12
CA ALA A 184 10.14 -11.88 2.10
C ALA A 184 9.70 -11.23 0.77
N ALA A 185 8.75 -10.28 0.83
CA ALA A 185 8.23 -9.59 -0.36
C ALA A 185 9.32 -8.75 -1.07
N GLN A 186 10.19 -8.10 -0.30
CA GLN A 186 11.35 -7.36 -0.79
C GLN A 186 12.36 -8.29 -1.47
N GLN A 187 12.64 -9.45 -0.88
CA GLN A 187 13.58 -10.42 -1.41
C GLN A 187 13.07 -11.09 -2.69
N THR A 188 11.76 -11.35 -2.80
CA THR A 188 11.17 -11.92 -4.02
C THR A 188 10.94 -10.89 -5.11
N GLY A 189 11.09 -9.59 -4.83
CA GLY A 189 10.83 -8.51 -5.78
C GLY A 189 9.35 -8.23 -6.02
N VAL A 190 8.47 -8.67 -5.11
CA VAL A 190 7.02 -8.41 -5.21
C VAL A 190 6.75 -6.93 -4.93
N TYR A 191 7.34 -6.41 -3.86
CA TYR A 191 7.29 -4.98 -3.54
C TYR A 191 8.57 -4.58 -2.80
N THR A 192 9.26 -3.57 -3.32
CA THR A 192 10.59 -3.18 -2.87
C THR A 192 10.68 -1.71 -2.49
N THR A 193 11.78 -1.34 -1.85
CA THR A 193 12.15 0.07 -1.62
C THR A 193 12.25 0.86 -2.94
N SER A 194 12.73 0.23 -4.01
CA SER A 194 12.74 0.81 -5.35
C SER A 194 11.33 1.07 -5.89
N ASP A 195 10.37 0.18 -5.64
CA ASP A 195 8.97 0.39 -6.04
C ASP A 195 8.36 1.57 -5.28
N TYR A 196 8.57 1.66 -3.97
CA TYR A 196 8.14 2.80 -3.16
C TYR A 196 8.67 4.12 -3.74
N ARG A 197 9.96 4.16 -4.10
CA ARG A 197 10.58 5.33 -4.74
C ARG A 197 9.93 5.63 -6.09
N ALA A 198 9.73 4.63 -6.94
CA ALA A 198 9.14 4.80 -8.27
C ALA A 198 7.68 5.31 -8.20
N ILE A 199 6.92 4.88 -7.19
CA ILE A 199 5.58 5.41 -6.89
C ILE A 199 5.67 6.89 -6.53
N LEU A 200 6.58 7.27 -5.64
CA LEU A 200 6.77 8.68 -5.28
C LEU A 200 7.15 9.54 -6.49
N GLU A 201 8.11 9.09 -7.31
CA GLU A 201 8.49 9.78 -8.55
C GLU A 201 7.31 9.90 -9.51
N HIS A 202 6.48 8.87 -9.62
CA HIS A 202 5.26 8.92 -10.41
C HIS A 202 4.29 9.99 -9.89
N MET A 203 4.01 10.02 -8.59
CA MET A 203 3.09 11.00 -7.99
C MET A 203 3.59 12.45 -8.13
N ILE A 204 4.89 12.68 -7.96
CA ILE A 204 5.53 13.99 -8.18
C ILE A 204 5.27 14.47 -9.60
N ARG A 205 5.49 13.61 -10.60
CA ARG A 205 5.25 13.93 -12.01
C ARG A 205 3.76 14.12 -12.32
N GLN A 206 2.90 13.24 -11.82
CA GLN A 206 1.46 13.29 -12.11
C GLN A 206 0.80 14.58 -11.61
N TRP A 207 1.25 15.11 -10.48
CA TRP A 207 0.70 16.34 -9.90
C TRP A 207 1.52 17.59 -10.22
N GLY A 208 2.54 17.49 -11.08
CA GLY A 208 3.36 18.62 -11.48
C GLY A 208 4.01 19.35 -10.30
N VAL A 209 4.48 18.60 -9.29
CA VAL A 209 4.92 19.17 -8.01
C VAL A 209 6.17 20.04 -8.19
N GLU A 210 7.07 19.66 -9.12
CA GLU A 210 8.29 20.41 -9.40
C GLU A 210 7.98 21.78 -10.04
N GLU A 211 6.93 21.85 -10.84
CA GLU A 211 6.50 23.01 -11.61
C GLU A 211 5.70 24.04 -10.78
N LEU A 212 5.36 23.73 -9.53
CA LEU A 212 4.66 24.64 -8.62
C LEU A 212 5.55 25.84 -8.25
N ALA A 213 5.49 26.90 -9.07
CA ALA A 213 6.31 28.10 -8.94
C ALA A 213 5.63 29.24 -8.15
N ALA A 214 4.30 29.30 -8.16
CA ALA A 214 3.50 30.36 -7.53
C ALA A 214 2.40 29.77 -6.64
N GLY A 215 1.74 30.62 -5.83
CA GLY A 215 0.66 30.20 -4.94
C GLY A 215 1.11 29.43 -3.69
N LEU A 216 2.42 29.30 -3.46
CA LEU A 216 2.97 28.61 -2.28
C LEU A 216 3.37 29.59 -1.18
N SER A 217 3.05 29.23 0.05
CA SER A 217 3.63 29.79 1.27
C SER A 217 5.11 29.38 1.42
N GLY A 218 5.79 29.96 2.42
CA GLY A 218 7.14 29.51 2.78
C GLY A 218 7.20 28.05 3.22
N GLU A 219 6.14 27.54 3.86
CA GLU A 219 6.03 26.12 4.21
C GLU A 219 5.75 25.24 2.99
N GLY A 220 4.90 25.69 2.07
CA GLY A 220 4.62 25.01 0.81
C GLY A 220 5.87 24.80 -0.03
N ARG A 221 6.69 25.85 -0.19
CA ARG A 221 7.99 25.73 -0.88
C ARG A 221 8.92 24.71 -0.22
N ARG A 222 9.05 24.74 1.12
CA ARG A 222 9.85 23.73 1.85
C ARG A 222 9.30 22.31 1.71
N ALA A 223 7.98 22.16 1.65
CA ALA A 223 7.34 20.87 1.43
C ALA A 223 7.61 20.35 0.01
N ARG A 224 7.45 21.20 -1.01
CA ARG A 224 7.81 20.90 -2.40
C ARG A 224 9.25 20.43 -2.53
N ASP A 225 10.21 21.24 -2.07
CA ASP A 225 11.64 20.95 -2.19
C ASP A 225 12.01 19.64 -1.47
N TYR A 226 11.41 19.40 -0.30
CA TYR A 226 11.57 18.13 0.43
C TYR A 226 11.05 16.94 -0.38
N VAL A 227 9.85 17.03 -0.93
CA VAL A 227 9.21 15.96 -1.70
C VAL A 227 10.01 15.66 -2.96
N CYS A 228 10.38 16.67 -3.74
CA CYS A 228 11.14 16.49 -4.98
C CYS A 228 12.56 15.96 -4.75
N GLY A 229 13.19 16.30 -3.62
CA GLY A 229 14.50 15.74 -3.23
C GLY A 229 14.44 14.32 -2.64
N LEU A 230 13.26 13.84 -2.23
CA LEU A 230 13.13 12.59 -1.49
C LEU A 230 13.44 11.33 -2.31
N PRO A 231 13.03 11.18 -3.59
CA PRO A 231 13.40 10.02 -4.40
C PRO A 231 14.91 9.76 -4.45
N GLN A 232 15.69 10.81 -4.66
CA GLN A 232 17.15 10.73 -4.71
C GLN A 232 17.74 10.34 -3.35
N LYS A 233 17.15 10.82 -2.25
CA LYS A 233 17.53 10.43 -0.90
C LYS A 233 17.23 8.94 -0.64
N ILE A 234 16.07 8.44 -1.07
CA ILE A 234 15.70 7.03 -0.93
C ILE A 234 16.68 6.14 -1.70
N ARG A 235 16.98 6.48 -2.95
CA ARG A 235 17.94 5.74 -3.78
C ARG A 235 19.31 5.60 -3.10
N ARG A 236 19.86 6.70 -2.57
CA ARG A 236 21.14 6.68 -1.84
C ARG A 236 21.09 5.84 -0.56
N MET A 237 19.95 5.79 0.13
CA MET A 237 19.80 4.95 1.33
C MET A 237 19.72 3.47 0.95
N GLU A 238 19.04 3.14 -0.14
CA GLU A 238 18.93 1.79 -0.69
C GLU A 238 20.31 1.26 -1.13
N GLU A 239 21.06 2.04 -1.91
CA GLU A 239 22.44 1.73 -2.33
C GLU A 239 23.32 1.43 -1.11
N LYS A 240 23.30 2.29 -0.09
CA LYS A 240 24.07 2.09 1.15
C LYS A 240 23.63 0.86 1.95
N ALA A 241 22.34 0.55 1.97
CA ALA A 241 21.84 -0.63 2.68
C ALA A 241 22.30 -1.91 1.98
N HIS A 242 22.29 -1.91 0.64
CA HIS A 242 22.81 -3.01 -0.17
C HIS A 242 24.31 -3.23 0.06
N ASP A 243 25.11 -2.16 0.00
CA ASP A 243 26.56 -2.22 0.26
C ASP A 243 26.87 -2.78 1.66
N ARG A 244 26.13 -2.34 2.68
CA ARG A 244 26.29 -2.84 4.05
C ARG A 244 25.91 -4.31 4.18
N ALA A 245 24.84 -4.75 3.54
CA ALA A 245 24.43 -6.15 3.56
C ALA A 245 25.47 -7.05 2.88
N ALA A 246 26.04 -6.60 1.76
CA ALA A 246 27.12 -7.29 1.06
C ALA A 246 28.41 -7.36 1.90
N GLN A 247 28.81 -6.24 2.51
CA GLN A 247 29.99 -6.17 3.39
C GLN A 247 29.85 -7.03 4.64
N ALA A 248 28.68 -7.00 5.28
CA ALA A 248 28.40 -7.78 6.49
C ALA A 248 28.20 -9.28 6.20
N ARG A 249 28.23 -9.71 4.93
CA ARG A 249 27.92 -11.09 4.50
C ARG A 249 26.65 -11.60 5.18
N LYS A 250 25.60 -10.76 5.25
CA LYS A 250 24.36 -11.11 5.94
C LYS A 250 23.83 -12.42 5.38
N LYS A 251 23.77 -13.43 6.24
CA LYS A 251 23.22 -14.74 5.89
C LYS A 251 21.69 -14.68 6.01
N PRO A 252 20.95 -15.26 5.06
CA PRO A 252 19.51 -15.41 5.20
C PRO A 252 19.16 -16.10 6.51
N THR A 253 18.19 -15.57 7.24
CA THR A 253 17.67 -16.16 8.46
C THR A 253 16.45 -17.00 8.11
N PRO A 254 16.40 -18.30 8.48
CA PRO A 254 15.21 -19.11 8.29
C PRO A 254 14.13 -18.66 9.29
N ILE A 255 13.03 -18.10 8.77
CA ILE A 255 11.89 -17.65 9.58
C ILE A 255 10.71 -18.59 9.33
N PRO A 256 10.17 -19.27 10.36
CA PRO A 256 8.95 -20.06 10.21
C PRO A 256 7.74 -19.14 10.05
N PHE A 257 6.86 -19.47 9.10
CA PHE A 257 5.60 -18.76 8.92
C PHE A 257 4.43 -19.70 9.22
N SER A 258 3.57 -19.32 10.18
CA SER A 258 2.42 -20.16 10.55
C SER A 258 1.43 -20.36 9.39
N TRP A 259 1.37 -19.42 8.43
CA TRP A 259 0.56 -19.53 7.21
C TRP A 259 0.95 -20.68 6.29
N ILE A 260 2.16 -21.23 6.42
CA ILE A 260 2.65 -22.35 5.59
C ILE A 260 3.06 -23.53 6.45
N PHE A 261 2.29 -23.80 7.52
CA PHE A 261 2.50 -24.93 8.43
C PHE A 261 3.86 -24.85 9.14
N ASP A 262 4.25 -23.64 9.58
CA ASP A 262 5.51 -23.35 10.27
C ASP A 262 6.77 -23.73 9.44
N ARG A 263 6.61 -23.93 8.12
CA ARG A 263 7.75 -24.15 7.22
C ARG A 263 8.61 -22.88 7.15
N PRO A 264 9.95 -23.01 7.18
CA PRO A 264 10.83 -21.85 7.16
C PRO A 264 10.97 -21.26 5.76
N VAL A 265 10.99 -19.94 5.68
CA VAL A 265 11.43 -19.17 4.51
C VAL A 265 12.70 -18.41 4.91
N SER A 266 13.76 -18.59 4.12
CA SER A 266 15.02 -17.87 4.32
C SER A 266 14.89 -16.43 3.85
N VAL A 267 14.92 -15.47 4.78
CA VAL A 267 14.78 -14.03 4.50
C VAL A 267 16.02 -13.25 4.93
N LEU A 268 16.36 -12.21 4.17
CA LEU A 268 17.36 -11.22 4.58
C LEU A 268 16.71 -10.13 5.42
N LEU A 269 17.01 -10.11 6.71
CA LEU A 269 16.50 -9.09 7.63
C LEU A 269 17.33 -7.78 7.55
N PRO A 270 16.67 -6.61 7.72
CA PRO A 270 17.29 -5.29 7.68
C PRO A 270 18.50 -5.08 8.61
#